data_AF-A0A2A9NEG9-F1
#
_entry.id   AF-A0A2A9NEG9-F1
#
_cell.length_a   1.000
_cell.length_b   1.000
_cell.length_c   1.000
_cell.angle_alpha   90.00
_cell.angle_beta   90.00
_cell.angle_gamma   90.00
#
_symmetry.space_group_name_H-M   'P 1'
#
loop_
_entity.id
_entity.type
_entity.pdbx_description
1 polymer ?
#
loop_
_entity_poly.entity_id
_entity_poly.type
_entity_poly.pdbx_seq_one_letter_code
_entity_poly.pdbx_strand_id
1 'polypeptide(L)'
;MLLAKRPWWGICAYSELSCAFSTSSCKQRDSSWHYPPHFDPKHDSTIPPRSSVPRRGQNQTNPTPGTSRSRAIPHLTGVPSSPDQLVGLVLRQQFGAAERLLVHLTDQHRVSEIAPHPVYESAALDALRWDDEDLVLGIFSRWLSLVPDIATLHSTFAHVTQSTVIRTTHNKHTASTLSPALWKTEHNIIATFLSDPFRQTRRLLFHTGNPAQHIRLIKRFALICASKGYIHSVYTPSTNLLLNRLEAAQFAEFLDRIEHLAVTYQRSVDPPLPTNAQQRHLTMSRGLSSRSSSNATELTRYLRESAIKLLHAKNWIKYAKKVFKRNALDENVVLRDHIFEYALKWVTPKNISETKPTSQSAKYIRFLQQLRKVERRKEYERVKVSFEVSGSEGGKEVV
;
A
#
# COMPACT_ATOMS: atom_id res chain seq x y z
N MET A 1 28.47 26.46 -14.84
CA MET A 1 27.35 25.56 -15.21
C MET A 1 27.55 24.22 -14.52
N LEU A 2 26.98 24.04 -13.32
CA LEU A 2 27.12 22.82 -12.52
C LEU A 2 25.78 22.08 -12.54
N LEU A 3 25.74 20.93 -13.23
CA LEU A 3 24.61 20.01 -13.21
C LEU A 3 24.51 19.36 -11.83
N ALA A 4 23.50 19.75 -11.06
CA ALA A 4 23.14 19.12 -9.81
C ALA A 4 22.69 17.66 -10.06
N LYS A 5 23.56 16.70 -9.75
CA LYS A 5 23.21 15.29 -9.62
C LYS A 5 22.16 15.16 -8.52
N ARG A 6 20.93 14.78 -8.87
CA ARG A 6 19.90 14.40 -7.90
C ARG A 6 20.42 13.24 -7.05
N PRO A 7 20.35 13.27 -5.71
CA PRO A 7 20.72 12.13 -4.90
C PRO A 7 19.71 11.00 -5.14
N TRP A 8 20.25 9.87 -5.63
CA TRP A 8 19.56 8.59 -5.67
C TRP A 8 19.25 8.15 -4.24
N TRP A 9 17.98 8.11 -3.87
CA TRP A 9 17.50 7.19 -2.84
C TRP A 9 17.44 5.82 -3.48
N GLY A 10 18.63 5.22 -3.58
CA GLY A 10 18.79 3.83 -3.94
C GLY A 10 18.02 2.95 -2.98
N ILE A 11 17.66 1.79 -3.50
CA ILE A 11 17.09 0.63 -2.82
C ILE A 11 17.93 0.32 -1.58
N CYS A 12 17.64 0.99 -0.45
CA CYS A 12 17.93 0.44 0.86
C CYS A 12 16.86 -0.60 1.09
N ALA A 13 17.13 -1.80 0.58
CA ALA A 13 16.50 -3.00 1.09
C ALA A 13 16.64 -2.95 2.62
N TYR A 14 15.53 -2.78 3.33
CA TYR A 14 15.45 -3.09 4.75
C TYR A 14 15.85 -4.57 4.90
N SER A 15 17.10 -4.80 5.28
CA SER A 15 17.67 -6.10 5.61
C SER A 15 17.27 -6.51 7.03
N GLU A 16 15.99 -6.39 7.38
CA GLU A 16 15.49 -6.75 8.73
C GLU A 16 14.63 -8.02 8.76
N LEU A 17 14.56 -8.80 7.67
CA LEU A 17 13.75 -10.05 7.66
C LEU A 17 14.48 -11.31 7.16
N SER A 18 15.82 -11.34 7.20
CA SER A 18 16.59 -12.58 6.91
C SER A 18 16.80 -13.50 8.13
N CYS A 19 16.23 -13.20 9.30
CA CYS A 19 16.34 -14.06 10.49
C CYS A 19 14.98 -14.45 11.07
N ALA A 20 14.10 -15.09 10.30
CA ALA A 20 12.90 -15.73 10.86
C ALA A 20 12.32 -16.86 9.99
N PHE A 21 13.15 -17.69 9.36
CA PHE A 21 12.71 -19.00 8.86
C PHE A 21 13.86 -20.01 8.96
N SER A 22 14.27 -20.30 10.20
CA SER A 22 15.00 -21.54 10.49
C SER A 22 13.98 -22.62 10.80
N THR A 23 13.84 -23.58 9.88
CA THR A 23 13.07 -24.80 10.11
C THR A 23 13.89 -25.71 11.02
N SER A 24 13.71 -25.61 12.34
CA SER A 24 14.18 -26.63 13.29
C SER A 24 13.06 -27.59 13.65
N SER A 25 13.37 -28.85 13.37
CA SER A 25 12.75 -30.09 13.79
C SER A 25 11.98 -30.03 15.12
N CYS A 26 10.70 -30.39 15.06
CA CYS A 26 9.87 -30.68 16.21
C CYS A 26 10.39 -31.96 16.88
N LYS A 27 11.21 -31.82 17.92
CA LYS A 27 11.43 -32.88 18.92
C LYS A 27 10.69 -32.46 20.19
N GLN A 28 9.70 -33.26 20.57
CA GLN A 28 9.07 -33.24 21.88
C GLN A 28 10.15 -33.19 22.97
N ARG A 29 10.09 -32.15 23.81
CA ARG A 29 10.65 -32.18 25.16
C ARG A 29 9.55 -31.72 26.10
N ASP A 30 9.13 -32.66 26.95
CA ASP A 30 8.39 -32.39 28.17
C ASP A 30 9.07 -31.27 28.95
N SER A 31 8.31 -30.22 29.23
CA SER A 31 8.65 -29.24 30.25
C SER A 31 7.34 -28.71 30.83
N SER A 32 7.08 -29.18 32.05
CA SER A 32 6.02 -28.72 32.94
C SER A 32 6.14 -27.21 33.15
N TRP A 33 5.12 -26.46 32.73
CA TRP A 33 4.91 -25.10 33.19
C TRP A 33 3.91 -25.16 34.36
N HIS A 34 4.39 -24.81 35.54
CA HIS A 34 3.55 -24.55 36.71
C HIS A 34 2.57 -23.42 36.40
N TYR A 35 1.27 -23.70 36.55
CA TYR A 35 0.23 -22.67 36.62
C TYR A 35 0.31 -21.93 37.96
N PRO A 36 0.08 -20.61 38.01
CA PRO A 36 -0.25 -19.93 39.26
C PRO A 36 -1.66 -20.36 39.73
N PRO A 37 -1.93 -20.34 41.04
CA PRO A 37 -3.06 -21.05 41.62
C PRO A 37 -4.41 -20.41 41.32
N HIS A 38 -5.39 -21.31 41.18
CA HIS A 38 -6.83 -21.07 41.15
C HIS A 38 -7.29 -20.11 42.25
N PHE A 39 -8.12 -19.14 41.86
CA PHE A 39 -9.00 -18.41 42.76
C PHE A 39 -10.26 -19.27 42.97
N ASP A 40 -10.51 -19.67 44.21
CA ASP A 40 -11.60 -20.54 44.64
C ASP A 40 -12.59 -19.70 45.48
N PRO A 41 -13.83 -19.46 45.04
CA PRO A 41 -14.85 -18.89 45.91
C PRO A 41 -15.85 -19.98 46.28
N LYS A 42 -15.68 -20.54 47.47
CA LYS A 42 -16.73 -21.27 48.20
C LYS A 42 -17.28 -20.41 49.32
N HIS A 43 -18.61 -20.43 49.42
CA HIS A 43 -19.50 -19.85 50.44
C HIS A 43 -19.64 -18.31 50.36
N ASP A 44 -20.84 -17.72 50.36
CA ASP A 44 -21.96 -18.07 51.22
C ASP A 44 -23.33 -17.71 50.63
N SER A 45 -24.33 -18.48 51.06
CA SER A 45 -25.72 -18.38 50.64
C SER A 45 -26.47 -17.46 51.60
N THR A 46 -26.89 -16.27 51.17
CA THR A 46 -27.96 -15.54 51.88
C THR A 46 -28.74 -14.69 50.88
N ILE A 47 -29.92 -15.18 50.52
CA ILE A 47 -30.91 -14.50 49.68
C ILE A 47 -31.74 -13.58 50.58
N PRO A 48 -31.75 -12.26 50.39
CA PRO A 48 -32.77 -11.41 50.97
C PRO A 48 -34.06 -11.48 50.12
N PRO A 49 -35.25 -11.37 50.76
CA PRO A 49 -36.53 -11.57 50.08
C PRO A 49 -36.83 -10.43 49.10
N ARG A 50 -37.29 -10.81 47.90
CA ARG A 50 -37.87 -9.92 46.90
C ARG A 50 -39.06 -9.17 47.50
N SER A 51 -38.94 -7.85 47.62
CA SER A 51 -40.08 -7.00 47.88
C SER A 51 -40.96 -6.91 46.62
N SER A 52 -42.25 -7.15 46.87
CA SER A 52 -43.37 -6.94 45.97
C SER A 52 -43.48 -5.48 45.54
N VAL A 53 -43.35 -5.22 44.24
CA VAL A 53 -43.73 -3.93 43.63
C VAL A 53 -45.12 -4.10 42.98
N PRO A 54 -46.03 -3.11 43.12
CA PRO A 54 -47.44 -3.30 42.86
C PRO A 54 -47.78 -3.22 41.37
N ARG A 55 -48.75 -4.07 41.02
CA ARG A 55 -49.54 -4.06 39.78
C ARG A 55 -50.21 -2.67 39.64
N ARG A 56 -49.65 -1.81 38.80
CA ARG A 56 -50.23 -0.50 38.49
C ARG A 56 -51.26 -0.65 37.37
N GLY A 57 -52.48 -0.26 37.71
CA GLY A 57 -53.69 -0.43 36.91
C GLY A 57 -53.67 0.29 35.58
N GLN A 58 -54.45 -0.28 34.68
CA GLN A 58 -55.07 0.38 33.55
C GLN A 58 -55.76 1.66 34.03
N ASN A 59 -55.45 2.79 33.42
CA ASN A 59 -56.37 3.92 33.33
C ASN A 59 -56.12 4.67 32.03
N GLN A 60 -57.18 4.67 31.21
CA GLN A 60 -57.37 5.53 30.05
C GLN A 60 -57.49 6.98 30.53
N THR A 61 -56.74 7.90 29.90
CA THR A 61 -57.17 9.29 29.69
C THR A 61 -56.39 9.90 28.51
N ASN A 62 -57.14 10.22 27.46
CA ASN A 62 -57.02 11.30 26.47
C ASN A 62 -55.70 11.59 25.72
N PRO A 63 -55.75 11.73 24.37
CA PRO A 63 -54.63 12.20 23.57
C PRO A 63 -54.43 13.71 23.76
N THR A 64 -53.27 14.10 24.28
CA THR A 64 -52.81 15.49 24.18
C THR A 64 -52.11 15.66 22.82
N PRO A 65 -52.44 16.68 22.02
CA PRO A 65 -51.73 16.97 20.77
C PRO A 65 -50.36 17.56 21.12
N GLY A 66 -49.41 16.66 21.39
CA GLY A 66 -48.01 16.97 21.58
C GLY A 66 -47.39 17.37 20.25
N THR A 67 -47.09 18.65 20.13
CA THR A 67 -46.35 19.29 19.06
C THR A 67 -45.14 18.42 18.68
N SER A 68 -45.19 17.79 17.51
CA SER A 68 -44.03 17.23 16.84
C SER A 68 -43.03 18.36 16.61
N ARG A 69 -42.17 18.63 17.60
CA ARG A 69 -40.90 19.32 17.43
C ARG A 69 -40.03 18.40 16.59
N SER A 70 -40.35 18.37 15.29
CA SER A 70 -39.39 18.06 14.25
C SER A 70 -38.18 18.94 14.55
N ARG A 71 -37.09 18.32 15.04
CA ARG A 71 -35.80 18.99 15.15
C ARG A 71 -35.43 19.37 13.73
N ALA A 72 -35.83 20.58 13.33
CA ALA A 72 -35.30 21.22 12.16
C ALA A 72 -33.79 21.19 12.34
N ILE A 73 -33.12 20.33 11.57
CA ILE A 73 -31.68 20.39 11.39
C ILE A 73 -31.44 21.84 10.98
N PRO A 74 -30.70 22.65 11.75
CA PRO A 74 -30.48 24.04 11.41
C PRO A 74 -29.96 24.05 9.98
N HIS A 75 -30.77 24.59 9.05
CA HIS A 75 -30.30 24.79 7.70
C HIS A 75 -29.07 25.68 7.84
N LEU A 76 -27.90 25.12 7.53
CA LEU A 76 -26.62 25.81 7.50
C LEU A 76 -26.63 26.79 6.31
N THR A 77 -27.57 27.74 6.30
CA THR A 77 -27.68 28.83 5.34
C THR A 77 -26.57 29.82 5.66
N GLY A 78 -25.42 29.63 5.01
CA GLY A 78 -24.27 30.51 5.16
C GLY A 78 -22.98 29.82 5.57
N VAL A 79 -22.87 28.48 5.50
CA VAL A 79 -21.55 27.85 5.55
C VAL A 79 -20.88 28.06 4.19
N PRO A 80 -19.80 28.86 4.11
CA PRO A 80 -19.08 29.06 2.86
C PRO A 80 -18.60 27.73 2.26
N SER A 81 -19.16 27.34 1.11
CA SER A 81 -18.92 26.07 0.42
C SER A 81 -17.60 26.03 -0.38
N SER A 82 -16.53 26.66 0.12
CA SER A 82 -15.23 26.62 -0.54
C SER A 82 -14.46 25.34 -0.18
N PRO A 83 -13.89 24.61 -1.16
CA PRO A 83 -13.02 23.46 -0.94
C PRO A 83 -11.87 23.74 0.04
N ASP A 84 -11.36 24.98 0.07
CA ASP A 84 -10.24 25.38 0.95
C ASP A 84 -10.57 25.26 2.44
N GLN A 85 -11.85 25.32 2.79
CA GLN A 85 -12.29 25.20 4.19
C GLN A 85 -12.16 23.79 4.73
N LEU A 86 -12.16 22.80 3.85
CA LEU A 86 -12.08 21.41 4.25
C LEU A 86 -10.79 21.12 5.01
N VAL A 87 -9.66 21.67 4.54
CA VAL A 87 -8.36 21.57 5.23
C VAL A 87 -8.44 22.20 6.62
N GLY A 88 -9.04 23.40 6.73
CA GLY A 88 -9.20 24.10 8.00
C GLY A 88 -10.05 23.33 9.02
N LEU A 89 -11.14 22.70 8.57
CA LEU A 89 -12.00 21.87 9.42
C LEU A 89 -11.28 20.63 9.93
N VAL A 90 -10.52 19.95 9.06
CA VAL A 90 -9.75 18.76 9.43
C VAL A 90 -8.59 19.12 10.38
N LEU A 91 -7.89 20.22 10.14
CA LEU A 91 -6.85 20.72 11.06
C LEU A 91 -7.39 21.06 12.46
N ARG A 92 -8.62 21.55 12.54
CA ARG A 92 -9.32 21.82 13.81
C ARG A 92 -9.99 20.58 14.41
N GLN A 93 -9.79 19.40 13.82
CA GLN A 93 -10.40 18.13 14.23
C GLN A 93 -11.93 18.15 14.24
N GLN A 94 -12.55 19.01 13.42
CA GLN A 94 -14.01 19.08 13.28
C GLN A 94 -14.48 18.08 12.23
N PHE A 95 -14.15 16.79 12.42
CA PHE A 95 -14.31 15.75 11.39
C PHE A 95 -15.76 15.59 10.90
N GLY A 96 -16.75 15.64 11.79
CA GLY A 96 -18.15 15.56 11.39
C GLY A 96 -18.62 16.75 10.53
N ALA A 97 -18.07 17.96 10.75
CA ALA A 97 -18.36 19.11 9.90
C ALA A 97 -17.63 19.00 8.55
N ALA A 98 -16.36 18.56 8.58
CA ALA A 98 -15.57 18.31 7.39
C ALA A 98 -16.22 17.23 6.50
N GLU A 99 -16.75 16.17 7.09
CA GLU A 99 -17.44 15.10 6.37
C GLU A 99 -18.72 15.61 5.70
N ARG A 100 -19.57 16.38 6.40
CA ARG A 100 -20.76 16.98 5.79
C ARG A 100 -20.40 17.89 4.62
N LEU A 101 -19.34 18.68 4.74
CA LEU A 101 -18.84 19.50 3.64
C LEU A 101 -18.34 18.64 2.48
N LEU A 102 -17.59 17.57 2.76
CA LEU A 102 -17.11 16.63 1.74
C LEU A 102 -18.26 15.93 1.00
N VAL A 103 -19.29 15.48 1.71
CA VAL A 103 -20.52 14.92 1.11
C VAL A 103 -21.18 15.97 0.22
N HIS A 104 -21.37 17.19 0.71
CA HIS A 104 -21.94 18.28 -0.06
C HIS A 104 -21.14 18.59 -1.35
N LEU A 105 -19.81 18.67 -1.26
CA LEU A 105 -18.93 18.85 -2.42
C LEU A 105 -18.99 17.64 -3.38
N THR A 106 -19.22 16.43 -2.85
CA THR A 106 -19.41 15.22 -3.65
C THR A 106 -20.72 15.26 -4.43
N ASP A 107 -21.81 15.63 -3.77
CA ASP A 107 -23.14 15.74 -4.37
C ASP A 107 -23.19 16.84 -5.45
N GLN A 108 -22.36 17.87 -5.31
CA GLN A 108 -22.18 18.93 -6.32
C GLN A 108 -21.19 18.56 -7.44
N HIS A 109 -20.61 17.36 -7.43
CA HIS A 109 -19.54 16.93 -8.34
C HIS A 109 -18.27 17.82 -8.32
N ARG A 110 -17.98 18.47 -7.19
CA ARG A 110 -16.83 19.38 -7.00
C ARG A 110 -15.64 18.74 -6.29
N VAL A 111 -15.60 17.41 -6.18
CA VAL A 111 -14.50 16.68 -5.52
C VAL A 111 -13.15 16.95 -6.18
N SER A 112 -13.13 17.13 -7.51
CA SER A 112 -11.91 17.45 -8.26
C SER A 112 -11.32 18.84 -7.94
N GLU A 113 -12.10 19.73 -7.33
CA GLU A 113 -11.62 21.03 -6.86
C GLU A 113 -10.89 20.94 -5.50
N ILE A 114 -11.06 19.83 -4.77
CA ILE A 114 -10.42 19.64 -3.48
C ILE A 114 -8.94 19.33 -3.69
N ALA A 115 -8.08 20.30 -3.33
CA ALA A 115 -6.64 20.10 -3.38
C ALA A 115 -6.22 18.94 -2.46
N PRO A 116 -5.43 17.96 -2.96
CA PRO A 116 -4.92 16.87 -2.13
C PRO A 116 -4.06 17.40 -0.98
N HIS A 117 -4.26 16.89 0.23
CA HIS A 117 -3.51 17.34 1.41
C HIS A 117 -3.24 16.19 2.40
N PRO A 118 -2.03 16.06 2.98
CA PRO A 118 -1.71 14.97 3.89
C PRO A 118 -2.53 14.98 5.19
N VAL A 119 -3.07 16.13 5.61
CA VAL A 119 -3.94 16.24 6.80
C VAL A 119 -5.17 15.33 6.73
N TYR A 120 -5.64 14.99 5.52
CA TYR A 120 -6.80 14.11 5.35
C TYR A 120 -6.59 12.69 5.89
N GLU A 121 -5.34 12.27 6.16
CA GLU A 121 -5.07 11.04 6.91
C GLU A 121 -5.76 11.05 8.28
N SER A 122 -5.72 12.19 9.00
CA SER A 122 -6.32 12.30 10.33
C SER A 122 -7.84 12.12 10.32
N ALA A 123 -8.52 12.62 9.28
CA ALA A 123 -9.95 12.40 9.08
C ALA A 123 -10.26 10.94 8.70
N ALA A 124 -9.39 10.31 7.90
CA ALA A 124 -9.51 8.88 7.62
C ALA A 124 -9.37 8.05 8.91
N LEU A 125 -8.42 8.39 9.79
CA LEU A 125 -8.23 7.70 11.07
C LEU A 125 -9.43 7.86 12.00
N ASP A 126 -10.04 9.05 12.05
CA ASP A 126 -11.23 9.27 12.89
C ASP A 126 -12.42 8.44 12.39
N ALA A 127 -12.56 8.27 11.07
CA ALA A 127 -13.59 7.40 10.50
C ALA A 127 -13.49 5.93 10.96
N LEU A 128 -12.31 5.46 11.38
CA LEU A 128 -12.12 4.11 11.88
C LEU A 128 -12.71 3.87 13.27
N ARG A 129 -13.19 4.92 13.95
CA ARG A 129 -13.83 4.85 15.27
C ARG A 129 -15.32 4.56 15.19
N TRP A 130 -15.89 4.50 13.99
CA TRP A 130 -17.32 4.29 13.80
C TRP A 130 -17.64 2.79 13.87
N ASP A 131 -18.82 2.45 14.37
CA ASP A 131 -19.21 1.06 14.64
C ASP A 131 -19.64 0.28 13.39
N ASP A 132 -20.12 0.96 12.34
CA ASP A 132 -20.60 0.35 11.11
C ASP A 132 -19.45 0.13 10.10
N GLU A 133 -19.01 -1.12 9.93
CA GLU A 133 -17.86 -1.47 9.09
C GLU A 133 -18.01 -1.03 7.62
N ASP A 134 -19.21 -1.14 7.04
CA ASP A 134 -19.42 -0.80 5.62
C ASP A 134 -19.39 0.72 5.42
N LEU A 135 -19.99 1.46 6.36
CA LEU A 135 -19.91 2.92 6.39
C LEU A 135 -18.48 3.41 6.63
N VAL A 136 -17.77 2.81 7.59
CA VAL A 136 -16.34 3.07 7.88
C VAL A 136 -15.53 2.90 6.61
N LEU A 137 -15.68 1.79 5.89
CA LEU A 137 -14.91 1.49 4.70
C LEU A 137 -15.13 2.55 3.60
N GLY A 138 -16.37 3.03 3.44
CA GLY A 138 -16.73 4.08 2.50
C GLY A 138 -16.10 5.43 2.85
N ILE A 139 -16.29 5.89 4.10
CA ILE A 139 -15.78 7.17 4.59
C ILE A 139 -14.24 7.17 4.60
N PHE A 140 -13.63 6.11 5.13
CA PHE A 140 -12.18 5.92 5.16
C PHE A 140 -11.58 5.97 3.74
N SER A 141 -12.16 5.23 2.79
CA SER A 141 -11.69 5.23 1.40
C SER A 141 -11.78 6.62 0.77
N ARG A 142 -12.85 7.37 1.07
CA ARG A 142 -13.08 8.71 0.54
C ARG A 142 -12.01 9.68 1.06
N TRP A 143 -11.77 9.70 2.37
CA TRP A 143 -10.72 10.56 2.95
C TRP A 143 -9.32 10.22 2.45
N LEU A 144 -8.96 8.93 2.41
CA LEU A 144 -7.64 8.54 1.89
C LEU A 144 -7.47 8.89 0.42
N SER A 145 -8.53 8.92 -0.39
CA SER A 145 -8.45 9.34 -1.78
C SER A 145 -7.98 10.79 -1.96
N LEU A 146 -8.20 11.64 -0.94
CA LEU A 146 -7.76 13.04 -0.91
C LEU A 146 -6.32 13.22 -0.41
N VAL A 147 -5.68 12.18 0.16
CA VAL A 147 -4.26 12.24 0.53
C VAL A 147 -3.40 12.27 -0.75
N PRO A 148 -2.40 13.14 -0.87
CA PRO A 148 -1.58 13.26 -2.07
C PRO A 148 -0.85 11.94 -2.40
N ASP A 149 -0.64 11.71 -3.69
CA ASP A 149 0.26 10.64 -4.13
C ASP A 149 1.73 10.99 -3.89
N ILE A 150 2.60 9.98 -3.99
CA ILE A 150 4.03 10.14 -3.68
C ILE A 150 4.73 11.11 -4.64
N ALA A 151 4.28 11.21 -5.90
CA ALA A 151 4.86 12.12 -6.89
C ALA A 151 4.54 13.58 -6.57
N THR A 152 3.30 13.85 -6.17
CA THR A 152 2.82 15.16 -5.73
C THR A 152 3.57 15.62 -4.49
N LEU A 153 3.80 14.72 -3.53
CA LEU A 153 4.61 15.01 -2.34
C LEU A 153 6.06 15.35 -2.71
N HIS A 154 6.69 14.56 -3.59
CA HIS A 154 8.05 14.83 -4.05
C HIS A 154 8.17 16.17 -4.79
N SER A 155 7.19 16.52 -5.62
CA SER A 155 7.14 17.81 -6.32
C SER A 155 7.01 18.97 -5.34
N THR A 156 6.09 18.86 -4.38
CA THR A 156 5.87 19.85 -3.32
C THR A 156 7.14 20.05 -2.49
N PHE A 157 7.79 18.96 -2.09
CA PHE A 157 9.04 18.99 -1.34
C PHE A 157 10.19 19.64 -2.12
N ALA A 158 10.32 19.34 -3.41
CA ALA A 158 11.32 19.95 -4.27
C ALA A 158 11.11 21.48 -4.37
N HIS A 159 9.86 21.93 -4.51
CA HIS A 159 9.53 23.36 -4.60
C HIS A 159 9.79 24.10 -3.28
N VAL A 160 9.41 23.51 -2.15
CA VAL A 160 9.70 24.06 -0.81
C VAL A 160 11.21 24.17 -0.61
N THR A 161 11.97 23.13 -0.95
CA THR A 161 13.43 23.12 -0.81
C THR A 161 14.09 24.20 -1.68
N GLN A 162 13.66 24.36 -2.93
CA GLN A 162 14.18 25.40 -3.83
C GLN A 162 13.87 26.81 -3.31
N SER A 163 12.64 27.04 -2.84
CA SER A 163 12.21 28.35 -2.32
C SER A 163 12.99 28.75 -1.06
N THR A 164 13.25 27.79 -0.17
CA THR A 164 14.04 28.02 1.05
C THR A 164 15.50 28.37 0.72
N VAL A 165 16.11 27.66 -0.24
CA VAL A 165 17.50 27.94 -0.66
C VAL A 165 17.63 29.36 -1.22
N ILE A 166 16.69 29.80 -2.08
CA ILE A 166 16.70 31.15 -2.67
C ILE A 166 16.56 32.24 -1.60
N ARG A 167 15.71 32.03 -0.58
CA ARG A 167 15.56 33.01 0.53
C ARG A 167 16.84 33.13 1.35
N THR A 168 17.55 32.02 1.60
CA THR A 168 18.81 32.06 2.35
C THR A 168 19.95 32.75 1.58
N THR A 169 19.97 32.69 0.25
CA THR A 169 21.02 33.35 -0.54
C THR A 169 20.81 34.85 -0.69
N HIS A 170 19.57 35.33 -0.66
CA HIS A 170 19.24 36.76 -0.76
C HIS A 170 19.39 37.54 0.55
N ASN A 171 19.31 36.89 1.72
CA ASN A 171 19.38 37.55 3.04
C ASN A 171 20.74 37.39 3.74
N LYS A 172 21.85 37.56 3.01
CA LYS A 172 23.21 37.46 3.59
C LYS A 172 23.52 38.50 4.67
N HIS A 173 22.72 39.56 4.82
CA HIS A 173 22.98 40.64 5.78
C HIS A 173 22.17 40.58 7.10
N THR A 174 21.23 39.64 7.25
CA THR A 174 20.35 39.53 8.44
C THR A 174 20.28 38.13 9.04
N ALA A 175 21.04 37.16 8.52
CA ALA A 175 20.96 35.74 8.90
C ALA A 175 21.69 35.36 10.21
N SER A 176 21.97 36.31 11.10
CA SER A 176 22.87 36.10 12.25
C SER A 176 22.26 35.40 13.48
N THR A 177 20.94 35.15 13.55
CA THR A 177 20.33 34.82 14.85
C THR A 177 19.30 33.68 14.86
N LEU A 178 19.00 33.03 13.74
CA LEU A 178 18.21 31.79 13.77
C LEU A 178 19.12 30.58 13.99
N SER A 179 19.05 29.99 15.18
CA SER A 179 19.86 28.83 15.57
C SER A 179 19.67 27.66 14.57
N PRO A 180 20.77 27.06 14.05
CA PRO A 180 20.72 25.88 13.19
C PRO A 180 19.94 24.68 13.76
N ALA A 181 19.71 24.65 15.08
CA ALA A 181 18.94 23.61 15.75
C ALA A 181 17.43 23.68 15.43
N LEU A 182 16.88 24.88 15.26
CA LEU A 182 15.45 25.09 15.03
C LEU A 182 15.08 24.65 13.59
N TRP A 183 15.95 24.96 12.63
CA TRP A 183 15.83 24.53 11.23
C TRP A 183 15.88 23.01 11.08
N LYS A 184 16.78 22.33 11.80
CA LYS A 184 16.86 20.86 11.79
C LYS A 184 15.58 20.21 12.31
N THR A 185 14.94 20.83 13.30
CA THR A 185 13.73 20.26 13.92
C THR A 185 12.52 20.39 12.99
N GLU A 186 12.28 21.57 12.40
CA GLU A 186 11.18 21.79 11.46
C GLU A 186 11.36 20.96 10.16
N HIS A 187 12.57 20.95 9.59
CA HIS A 187 12.84 20.12 8.42
C HIS A 187 12.68 18.63 8.71
N ASN A 188 13.06 18.14 9.89
CA ASN A 188 12.86 16.74 10.24
C ASN A 188 11.38 16.40 10.42
N ILE A 189 10.58 17.27 11.04
CA ILE A 189 9.14 17.04 11.20
C ILE A 189 8.45 17.03 9.84
N ILE A 190 8.75 18.02 8.99
CA ILE A 190 8.20 18.12 7.63
C ILE A 190 8.67 16.95 6.77
N ALA A 191 9.95 16.57 6.80
CA ALA A 191 10.47 15.43 6.05
C ALA A 191 9.90 14.10 6.53
N THR A 192 9.71 13.92 7.83
CA THR A 192 9.11 12.69 8.39
C THR A 192 7.63 12.59 8.04
N PHE A 193 6.91 13.71 8.05
CA PHE A 193 5.50 13.75 7.70
C PHE A 193 5.26 13.59 6.19
N LEU A 194 6.12 14.19 5.35
CA LEU A 194 6.02 14.11 3.89
C LEU A 194 6.58 12.80 3.31
N SER A 195 7.42 12.07 4.05
CA SER A 195 7.97 10.79 3.56
C SER A 195 6.99 9.62 3.71
N ASP A 196 6.02 9.71 4.62
CA ASP A 196 5.00 8.67 4.81
C ASP A 196 3.71 9.26 5.40
N PRO A 197 2.80 9.79 4.56
CA PRO A 197 1.53 10.37 5.00
C PRO A 197 0.54 9.30 5.50
N PHE A 198 0.92 8.02 5.55
CA PHE A 198 0.09 6.94 6.06
C PHE A 198 0.67 6.30 7.33
N ARG A 199 1.67 6.92 7.96
CA ARG A 199 2.38 6.32 9.11
C ARG A 199 1.44 5.91 10.23
N GLN A 200 0.49 6.78 10.57
CA GLN A 200 -0.45 6.52 11.67
C GLN A 200 -1.45 5.43 11.27
N THR A 201 -1.96 5.48 10.04
CA THR A 201 -2.86 4.46 9.49
C THR A 201 -2.19 3.08 9.44
N ARG A 202 -0.94 3.00 8.98
CA ARG A 202 -0.15 1.76 8.97
C ARG A 202 0.11 1.23 10.37
N ARG A 203 0.42 2.10 11.32
CA ARG A 203 0.59 1.71 12.73
C ARG A 203 -0.71 1.11 13.27
N LEU A 204 -1.82 1.82 13.05
CA LEU A 204 -3.13 1.41 13.54
C LEU A 204 -3.57 0.05 12.96
N LEU A 205 -3.50 -0.10 11.64
CA LEU A 205 -4.03 -1.27 10.94
C LEU A 205 -3.12 -2.50 11.00
N PHE A 206 -1.79 -2.33 11.06
CA PHE A 206 -0.86 -3.47 10.98
C PHE A 206 -0.18 -3.82 12.30
N HIS A 207 -0.02 -2.87 13.22
CA HIS A 207 0.82 -3.05 14.40
C HIS A 207 0.05 -3.02 15.72
N THR A 208 -1.11 -2.37 15.76
CA THR A 208 -1.91 -2.24 16.99
C THR A 208 -3.28 -2.90 16.84
N GLY A 209 -3.88 -3.27 17.97
CA GLY A 209 -5.24 -3.83 18.00
C GLY A 209 -5.34 -5.28 17.54
N ASN A 210 -6.49 -5.63 16.94
CA ASN A 210 -6.76 -6.94 16.37
C ASN A 210 -6.90 -6.84 14.84
N PRO A 211 -5.79 -6.88 14.08
CA PRO A 211 -5.83 -6.71 12.62
C PRO A 211 -6.69 -7.76 11.90
N ALA A 212 -6.96 -8.90 12.54
CA ALA A 212 -7.84 -9.93 11.99
C ALA A 212 -9.31 -9.51 11.91
N GLN A 213 -9.73 -8.49 12.66
CA GLN A 213 -11.09 -7.93 12.56
C GLN A 213 -11.21 -6.93 11.40
N HIS A 214 -10.10 -6.44 10.85
CA HIS A 214 -10.10 -5.36 9.86
C HIS A 214 -9.58 -5.80 8.47
N ILE A 215 -9.81 -7.06 8.10
CA ILE A 215 -9.29 -7.64 6.84
C ILE A 215 -9.77 -6.87 5.60
N ARG A 216 -11.05 -6.48 5.55
CA ARG A 216 -11.62 -5.71 4.44
C ARG A 216 -10.96 -4.34 4.33
N LEU A 217 -10.80 -3.68 5.47
CA LEU A 217 -10.17 -2.37 5.59
C LEU A 217 -8.69 -2.41 5.20
N ILE A 218 -7.93 -3.40 5.68
CA ILE A 218 -6.52 -3.62 5.33
C ILE A 218 -6.37 -3.84 3.82
N LYS A 219 -7.21 -4.70 3.24
CA LYS A 219 -7.23 -4.96 1.79
C LYS A 219 -7.46 -3.66 1.03
N ARG A 220 -8.47 -2.88 1.42
CA ARG A 220 -8.83 -1.61 0.76
C ARG A 220 -7.73 -0.56 0.90
N PHE A 221 -7.18 -0.40 2.10
CA PHE A 221 -6.06 0.48 2.40
C PHE A 221 -4.85 0.19 1.50
N ALA A 222 -4.42 -1.07 1.43
CA ALA A 222 -3.28 -1.46 0.61
C ALA A 222 -3.49 -1.16 -0.88
N LEU A 223 -4.71 -1.35 -1.39
CA LEU A 223 -5.06 -1.00 -2.78
C LEU A 223 -5.03 0.52 -3.04
N ILE A 224 -5.54 1.34 -2.11
CA ILE A 224 -5.47 2.81 -2.23
C ILE A 224 -4.01 3.27 -2.21
N CYS A 225 -3.20 2.75 -1.28
CA CYS A 225 -1.77 3.07 -1.22
C CYS A 225 -1.04 2.66 -2.51
N ALA A 226 -1.35 1.50 -3.08
CA ALA A 226 -0.80 1.07 -4.37
C ALA A 226 -1.15 2.04 -5.50
N SER A 227 -2.40 2.49 -5.60
CA SER A 227 -2.84 3.47 -6.60
C SER A 227 -2.24 4.87 -6.43
N LYS A 228 -1.57 5.14 -5.31
CA LYS A 228 -0.94 6.43 -4.97
C LYS A 228 0.59 6.33 -4.90
N GLY A 229 1.17 5.20 -5.29
CA GLY A 229 2.62 4.98 -5.31
C GLY A 229 3.27 4.58 -3.99
N TYR A 230 2.49 4.28 -2.95
CA TYR A 230 2.99 3.87 -1.64
C TYR A 230 3.09 2.34 -1.49
N ILE A 231 3.23 1.61 -2.61
CA ILE A 231 3.23 0.14 -2.62
C ILE A 231 4.31 -0.45 -1.70
N HIS A 232 5.51 0.12 -1.69
CA HIS A 232 6.62 -0.36 -0.86
C HIS A 232 6.31 -0.27 0.64
N SER A 233 5.54 0.73 1.05
CA SER A 233 5.16 0.95 2.45
C SER A 233 4.11 -0.03 2.97
N VAL A 234 3.36 -0.69 2.08
CA VAL A 234 2.20 -1.52 2.46
C VAL A 234 2.27 -2.96 1.99
N TYR A 235 3.06 -3.29 0.97
CA TYR A 235 3.02 -4.61 0.33
C TYR A 235 3.35 -5.75 1.31
N THR A 236 4.53 -5.72 1.93
CA THR A 236 4.95 -6.76 2.89
C THR A 236 4.01 -6.90 4.10
N PRO A 237 3.67 -5.82 4.85
CA PRO A 237 2.79 -5.97 6.01
C PRO A 237 1.39 -6.44 5.63
N SER A 238 0.81 -5.93 4.52
CA SER A 238 -0.52 -6.37 4.08
C SER A 238 -0.52 -7.81 3.59
N THR A 239 0.45 -8.22 2.77
CA THR A 239 0.52 -9.59 2.26
C THR A 239 0.74 -10.62 3.35
N ASN A 240 1.64 -10.38 4.31
CA ASN A 240 1.88 -11.30 5.43
C ASN A 240 0.61 -11.54 6.27
N LEU A 241 -0.15 -10.48 6.52
CA LEU A 241 -1.38 -10.56 7.28
C LEU A 241 -2.49 -11.28 6.50
N LEU A 242 -2.72 -10.87 5.25
CA LEU A 242 -3.78 -11.40 4.40
C LEU A 242 -3.53 -12.85 3.96
N LEU A 243 -2.26 -13.27 3.82
CA LEU A 243 -1.89 -14.64 3.44
C LEU A 243 -2.45 -15.71 4.39
N ASN A 244 -2.61 -15.36 5.67
CA ASN A 244 -3.10 -16.27 6.70
C ASN A 244 -4.62 -16.17 6.93
N ARG A 245 -5.30 -15.23 6.27
CA ARG A 245 -6.67 -14.83 6.58
C ARG A 245 -7.62 -14.90 5.40
N LEU A 246 -7.09 -14.82 4.18
CA LEU A 246 -7.87 -14.94 2.95
C LEU A 246 -7.77 -16.35 2.37
N GLU A 247 -8.82 -16.75 1.68
CA GLU A 247 -8.77 -17.93 0.81
C GLU A 247 -7.81 -17.72 -0.35
N ALA A 248 -7.27 -18.81 -0.89
CA ALA A 248 -6.31 -18.77 -1.98
C ALA A 248 -6.80 -17.97 -3.21
N ALA A 249 -8.10 -18.05 -3.53
CA ALA A 249 -8.70 -17.30 -4.62
C ALA A 249 -8.71 -15.79 -4.35
N GLN A 250 -9.19 -15.39 -3.17
CA GLN A 250 -9.29 -14.00 -2.75
C GLN A 250 -7.92 -13.34 -2.58
N PHE A 251 -6.93 -14.09 -2.07
CA PHE A 251 -5.56 -13.61 -1.94
C PHE A 251 -4.89 -13.44 -3.30
N ALA A 252 -5.06 -14.41 -4.22
CA ALA A 252 -4.53 -14.29 -5.58
C ALA A 252 -5.15 -13.10 -6.33
N GLU A 253 -6.45 -12.87 -6.18
CA GLU A 253 -7.12 -11.69 -6.73
C GLU A 253 -6.58 -10.39 -6.12
N PHE A 254 -6.33 -10.36 -4.81
CA PHE A 254 -5.70 -9.22 -4.14
C PHE A 254 -4.31 -8.93 -4.70
N LEU A 255 -3.46 -9.96 -4.86
CA LEU A 255 -2.12 -9.81 -5.45
C LEU A 255 -2.17 -9.28 -6.89
N ASP A 256 -3.17 -9.68 -7.67
CA ASP A 256 -3.38 -9.18 -9.03
C ASP A 256 -3.78 -7.70 -9.03
N ARG A 257 -4.80 -7.34 -8.23
CA ARG A 257 -5.27 -5.95 -8.13
C ARG A 257 -4.20 -5.01 -7.62
N ILE A 258 -3.42 -5.41 -6.61
CA ILE A 258 -2.36 -4.55 -6.05
C ILE A 258 -1.20 -4.35 -7.04
N GLU A 259 -0.84 -5.38 -7.82
CA GLU A 259 0.10 -5.24 -8.94
C GLU A 259 -0.44 -4.26 -9.98
N HIS A 260 -1.67 -4.48 -10.44
CA HIS A 260 -2.29 -3.64 -11.47
C HIS A 260 -2.31 -2.16 -11.06
N LEU A 261 -2.76 -1.84 -9.85
CA LEU A 261 -2.82 -0.46 -9.37
C LEU A 261 -1.43 0.16 -9.21
N ALA A 262 -0.47 -0.56 -8.62
CA ALA A 262 0.89 -0.06 -8.43
C ALA A 262 1.60 0.20 -9.76
N VAL A 263 1.45 -0.71 -10.73
CA VAL A 263 2.06 -0.58 -12.07
C VAL A 263 1.38 0.52 -12.87
N THR A 264 0.06 0.67 -12.76
CA THR A 264 -0.69 1.75 -13.44
C THR A 264 -0.23 3.12 -12.93
N TYR A 265 -0.10 3.27 -11.61
CA TYR A 265 0.46 4.47 -11.01
C TYR A 265 1.91 4.72 -11.47
N GLN A 266 2.77 3.71 -11.46
CA GLN A 266 4.17 3.87 -11.87
C GLN A 266 4.28 4.32 -13.34
N ARG A 267 3.40 3.84 -14.21
CA ARG A 267 3.32 4.25 -15.63
C ARG A 267 2.76 5.67 -15.80
N SER A 268 1.88 6.14 -14.93
CA SER A 268 1.39 7.53 -15.02
C SER A 268 2.45 8.53 -14.58
N VAL A 269 3.29 8.17 -13.62
CA VAL A 269 4.43 9.00 -13.16
C VAL A 269 5.57 8.98 -14.17
N ASP A 270 5.81 7.84 -14.81
CA ASP A 270 6.93 7.62 -15.73
C ASP A 270 6.41 7.00 -17.04
N PRO A 271 5.71 7.79 -17.89
CA PRO A 271 5.09 7.26 -19.10
C PRO A 271 6.16 6.73 -20.06
N PRO A 272 5.92 5.59 -20.72
CA PRO A 272 6.83 5.09 -21.74
C PRO A 272 6.95 6.17 -22.83
N LEU A 273 8.20 6.48 -23.22
CA LEU A 273 8.44 7.38 -24.33
C LEU A 273 7.74 6.82 -25.58
N PRO A 274 7.07 7.68 -26.38
CA PRO A 274 6.44 7.24 -27.62
C PRO A 274 7.46 6.50 -28.50
N THR A 275 7.14 5.29 -28.94
CA THR A 275 8.03 4.47 -29.79
C THR A 275 8.13 4.96 -31.24
N ASN A 276 7.59 6.15 -31.53
CA ASN A 276 7.51 6.70 -32.88
C ASN A 276 8.91 6.79 -33.48
N ALA A 277 9.06 6.31 -34.72
CA ALA A 277 10.34 6.26 -35.44
C ALA A 277 11.08 7.62 -35.46
N GLN A 278 10.37 8.75 -35.35
CA GLN A 278 10.94 10.09 -35.26
C GLN A 278 11.73 10.37 -33.98
N GLN A 279 11.40 9.74 -32.84
CA GLN A 279 12.16 9.94 -31.60
C GLN A 279 13.48 9.17 -31.58
N ARG A 280 13.63 8.11 -32.41
CA ARG A 280 14.90 7.40 -32.56
C ARG A 280 16.04 8.36 -32.92
N HIS A 281 15.78 9.34 -33.79
CA HIS A 281 16.77 10.33 -34.21
C HIS A 281 17.20 11.30 -33.10
N LEU A 282 16.32 11.62 -32.15
CA LEU A 282 16.63 12.55 -31.05
C LEU A 282 17.25 11.84 -29.83
N THR A 283 16.94 10.56 -29.61
CA THR A 283 17.55 9.78 -28.51
C THR A 283 19.01 9.41 -28.74
N MET A 284 19.48 9.30 -29.99
CA MET A 284 20.88 8.94 -30.24
C MET A 284 21.86 10.06 -29.83
N SER A 285 21.46 11.34 -29.91
CA SER A 285 22.37 12.46 -29.63
C SER A 285 22.64 12.76 -28.15
N ARG A 286 22.06 12.04 -27.18
CA ARG A 286 22.23 12.38 -25.75
C ARG A 286 22.74 11.27 -24.82
N GLY A 287 22.94 10.03 -25.29
CA GLY A 287 23.43 8.95 -24.41
C GLY A 287 22.57 8.70 -23.16
N LEU A 288 21.37 9.28 -23.11
CA LEU A 288 20.43 9.15 -22.00
C LEU A 288 19.69 7.82 -22.22
N SER A 289 20.34 6.76 -21.75
CA SER A 289 19.77 5.42 -21.63
C SER A 289 18.27 5.46 -21.25
N SER A 290 17.47 4.68 -21.98
CA SER A 290 16.03 4.43 -21.82
C SER A 290 15.65 3.95 -20.40
N ARG A 291 15.76 4.83 -19.40
CA ARG A 291 15.54 4.50 -17.98
C ARG A 291 14.07 4.53 -17.57
N SER A 292 13.19 5.23 -18.29
CA SER A 292 11.79 5.42 -17.86
C SER A 292 10.93 4.15 -17.92
N SER A 293 11.04 3.35 -18.99
CA SER A 293 10.32 2.07 -19.10
C SER A 293 10.82 0.99 -18.12
N SER A 294 11.93 1.24 -17.43
CA SER A 294 12.55 0.32 -16.50
C SER A 294 11.79 0.22 -15.18
N ASN A 295 11.28 1.32 -14.63
CA ASN A 295 10.73 1.35 -13.28
C ASN A 295 9.44 0.52 -13.12
N ALA A 296 8.47 0.72 -14.02
CA ALA A 296 7.22 -0.05 -14.01
C ALA A 296 7.47 -1.55 -14.27
N THR A 297 8.44 -1.85 -15.15
CA THR A 297 8.86 -3.22 -15.46
C THR A 297 9.52 -3.89 -14.26
N GLU A 298 10.44 -3.22 -13.58
CA GLU A 298 11.10 -3.73 -12.37
C GLU A 298 10.09 -3.94 -11.25
N LEU A 299 9.18 -3.00 -11.06
CA LEU A 299 8.11 -3.11 -10.06
C LEU A 299 7.20 -4.32 -10.37
N THR A 300 6.78 -4.49 -11.63
CA THR A 300 5.97 -5.64 -12.04
C THR A 300 6.71 -6.95 -11.76
N ARG A 301 8.00 -7.02 -12.11
CA ARG A 301 8.85 -8.17 -11.81
C ARG A 301 8.87 -8.45 -10.31
N TYR A 302 9.25 -7.47 -9.49
CA TYR A 302 9.34 -7.60 -8.04
C TYR A 302 8.03 -8.12 -7.41
N LEU A 303 6.89 -7.55 -7.80
CA LEU A 303 5.58 -7.94 -7.27
C LEU A 303 5.19 -9.37 -7.68
N ARG A 304 5.46 -9.77 -8.92
CA ARG A 304 5.21 -11.14 -9.40
C ARG A 304 6.11 -12.17 -8.72
N GLU A 305 7.40 -11.87 -8.59
CA GLU A 305 8.36 -12.73 -7.89
C GLU A 305 7.95 -12.96 -6.44
N SER A 306 7.53 -11.89 -5.75
CA SER A 306 7.05 -11.94 -4.38
C SER A 306 5.72 -12.73 -4.26
N ALA A 307 4.78 -12.48 -5.18
CA ALA A 307 3.53 -13.23 -5.27
C ALA A 307 3.78 -14.74 -5.44
N ILE A 308 4.68 -15.14 -6.34
CA ILE A 308 5.04 -16.54 -6.55
C ILE A 308 5.57 -17.14 -5.24
N LYS A 309 6.51 -16.48 -4.56
CA LYS A 309 7.06 -16.95 -3.28
C LYS A 309 5.97 -17.15 -2.22
N LEU A 310 5.08 -16.18 -2.05
CA LEU A 310 3.97 -16.25 -1.09
C LEU A 310 2.99 -17.39 -1.40
N LEU A 311 2.59 -17.54 -2.67
CA LEU A 311 1.66 -18.59 -3.10
C LEU A 311 2.26 -19.99 -2.93
N HIS A 312 3.56 -20.17 -3.22
CA HIS A 312 4.25 -21.43 -2.98
C HIS A 312 4.38 -21.76 -1.50
N ALA A 313 4.68 -20.78 -0.65
CA ALA A 313 4.77 -20.98 0.79
C ALA A 313 3.47 -21.51 1.42
N LYS A 314 2.31 -21.22 0.80
CA LYS A 314 0.99 -21.76 1.20
C LYS A 314 0.53 -22.99 0.40
N ASN A 315 1.39 -23.57 -0.43
CA ASN A 315 1.06 -24.67 -1.33
C ASN A 315 -0.10 -24.35 -2.29
N TRP A 316 -0.28 -23.08 -2.66
CA TRP A 316 -1.32 -22.61 -3.58
C TRP A 316 -0.86 -22.69 -5.05
N ILE A 317 -0.37 -23.87 -5.46
CA ILE A 317 0.27 -24.14 -6.75
C ILE A 317 -0.58 -23.70 -7.95
N LYS A 318 -1.90 -23.90 -7.89
CA LYS A 318 -2.84 -23.49 -8.93
C LYS A 318 -2.73 -21.99 -9.25
N TYR A 319 -2.57 -21.15 -8.23
CA TYR A 319 -2.51 -19.70 -8.38
C TYR A 319 -1.10 -19.24 -8.76
N ALA A 320 -0.05 -19.87 -8.21
CA ALA A 320 1.32 -19.62 -8.67
C ALA A 320 1.47 -19.88 -10.19
N LYS A 321 0.88 -20.98 -10.69
CA LYS A 321 0.79 -21.27 -12.13
C LYS A 321 0.12 -20.15 -12.94
N LYS A 322 -0.91 -19.50 -12.39
CA LYS A 322 -1.58 -18.37 -13.06
C LYS A 322 -0.64 -17.16 -13.20
N VAL A 323 0.09 -16.82 -12.14
CA VAL A 323 1.08 -15.71 -12.18
C VAL A 323 2.16 -16.00 -13.22
N PHE A 324 2.69 -17.22 -13.24
CA PHE A 324 3.66 -17.66 -14.24
C PHE A 324 3.12 -17.57 -15.68
N LYS A 325 1.90 -18.04 -15.94
CA LYS A 325 1.26 -17.95 -17.25
C LYS A 325 1.05 -16.50 -17.68
N ARG A 326 0.58 -15.63 -16.78
CA ARG A 326 0.43 -14.21 -17.06
C ARG A 326 1.78 -13.58 -17.41
N ASN A 327 2.84 -13.90 -16.67
CA ASN A 327 4.17 -13.39 -17.00
C ASN A 327 4.66 -13.89 -18.36
N ALA A 328 4.39 -15.14 -18.70
CA ALA A 328 4.77 -15.70 -20.00
C ALA A 328 4.20 -14.88 -21.18
N LEU A 329 3.00 -14.32 -21.02
CA LEU A 329 2.35 -13.44 -22.00
C LEU A 329 2.86 -12.00 -22.00
N ASP A 330 3.58 -11.59 -20.95
CA ASP A 330 4.12 -10.24 -20.82
C ASP A 330 5.53 -10.19 -21.45
N GLU A 331 5.63 -9.61 -22.64
CA GLU A 331 6.89 -9.46 -23.38
C GLU A 331 7.86 -8.50 -22.66
N ASN A 332 7.32 -7.59 -21.86
CA ASN A 332 8.07 -6.52 -21.19
C ASN A 332 8.58 -6.92 -19.80
N VAL A 333 8.17 -8.07 -19.26
CA VAL A 333 8.65 -8.52 -17.94
C VAL A 333 9.28 -9.92 -18.03
N VAL A 334 10.59 -9.97 -17.76
CA VAL A 334 11.34 -11.23 -17.62
C VAL A 334 11.50 -11.57 -16.14
N LEU A 335 11.09 -12.76 -15.70
CA LEU A 335 11.34 -13.23 -14.33
C LEU A 335 12.77 -13.76 -14.18
N ARG A 336 13.38 -13.54 -13.00
CA ARG A 336 14.75 -14.02 -12.74
C ARG A 336 14.79 -15.53 -12.59
N ASP A 337 15.90 -16.14 -13.04
CA ASP A 337 16.11 -17.59 -13.04
C ASP A 337 15.94 -18.23 -11.64
N HIS A 338 16.36 -17.52 -10.58
CA HIS A 338 16.25 -17.98 -9.19
C HIS A 338 14.80 -18.24 -8.73
N ILE A 339 13.80 -17.65 -9.39
CA ILE A 339 12.38 -17.86 -9.07
C ILE A 339 11.89 -19.20 -9.58
N PHE A 340 12.38 -19.63 -10.74
CA PHE A 340 12.13 -20.97 -11.26
C PHE A 340 12.81 -22.03 -10.39
N GLU A 341 14.04 -21.77 -9.96
CA GLU A 341 14.77 -22.65 -9.05
C GLU A 341 14.08 -22.76 -7.69
N TYR A 342 13.60 -21.64 -7.15
CA TYR A 342 12.78 -21.62 -5.95
C TYR A 342 11.51 -22.49 -6.13
N ALA A 343 10.76 -22.31 -7.21
CA ALA A 343 9.54 -23.07 -7.48
C ALA A 343 9.83 -24.57 -7.68
N LEU A 344 10.91 -24.93 -8.38
CA LEU A 344 11.34 -26.31 -8.58
C LEU A 344 11.75 -26.97 -7.25
N LYS A 345 12.50 -26.27 -6.40
CA LYS A 345 12.87 -26.74 -5.06
C LYS A 345 11.66 -27.02 -4.17
N TRP A 346 10.59 -26.24 -4.33
CA TRP A 346 9.33 -26.45 -3.59
C TRP A 346 8.52 -27.67 -4.04
N VAL A 347 8.63 -28.05 -5.32
CA VAL A 347 7.83 -29.13 -5.92
C VAL A 347 8.56 -30.47 -5.90
N THR A 348 9.89 -30.44 -5.76
CA THR A 348 10.72 -31.64 -5.67
C THR A 348 10.59 -32.23 -4.25
N PRO A 349 10.28 -33.53 -4.10
CA PRO A 349 10.14 -34.15 -2.79
C PRO A 349 11.43 -33.98 -1.97
N LYS A 350 11.28 -33.57 -0.71
CA LYS A 350 12.41 -33.37 0.21
C LYS A 350 13.00 -34.67 0.74
N ASN A 351 12.21 -35.75 0.76
CA ASN A 351 12.62 -37.06 1.26
C ASN A 351 13.10 -37.95 0.12
N ILE A 352 14.36 -38.37 0.20
CA ILE A 352 15.01 -39.30 -0.73
C ILE A 352 14.24 -40.64 -0.81
N SER A 353 13.48 -40.99 0.24
CA SER A 353 12.66 -42.20 0.29
C SER A 353 11.40 -42.15 -0.59
N GLU A 354 10.90 -40.96 -0.96
CA GLU A 354 9.82 -40.81 -1.94
C GLU A 354 10.43 -40.79 -3.35
N THR A 355 10.78 -41.97 -3.85
CA THR A 355 11.57 -42.14 -5.08
C THR A 355 10.89 -41.67 -6.37
N LYS A 356 9.58 -41.34 -6.34
CA LYS A 356 8.86 -40.89 -7.55
C LYS A 356 7.98 -39.67 -7.30
N PRO A 357 8.15 -38.57 -8.07
CA PRO A 357 7.25 -37.43 -8.00
C PRO A 357 5.82 -37.85 -8.38
N THR A 358 4.83 -37.33 -7.67
CA THR A 358 3.42 -37.47 -8.05
C THR A 358 3.21 -37.05 -9.52
N SER A 359 2.21 -37.65 -10.20
CA SER A 359 1.84 -37.26 -11.57
C SER A 359 1.59 -35.75 -11.71
N GLN A 360 1.03 -35.12 -10.67
CA GLN A 360 0.80 -33.67 -10.65
C GLN A 360 2.08 -32.84 -10.51
N SER A 361 3.02 -33.25 -9.65
CA SER A 361 4.30 -32.56 -9.50
C SER A 361 5.17 -32.71 -10.75
N ALA A 362 5.20 -33.90 -11.37
CA ALA A 362 5.88 -34.12 -12.65
C ALA A 362 5.33 -33.20 -13.76
N LYS A 363 4.00 -33.09 -13.89
CA LYS A 363 3.36 -32.14 -14.82
C LYS A 363 3.76 -30.70 -14.54
N TYR A 364 3.86 -30.31 -13.27
CA TYR A 364 4.23 -28.96 -12.89
C TYR A 364 5.72 -28.65 -13.13
N ILE A 365 6.62 -29.59 -12.86
CA ILE A 365 8.05 -29.46 -13.18
C ILE A 365 8.25 -29.23 -14.67
N ARG A 366 7.61 -30.03 -15.54
CA ARG A 366 7.67 -29.82 -17.00
C ARG A 366 7.16 -28.44 -17.41
N PHE A 367 6.06 -27.99 -16.80
CA PHE A 367 5.53 -26.64 -17.04
C PHE A 367 6.53 -25.54 -16.66
N LEU A 368 7.18 -25.63 -15.50
CA LEU A 368 8.19 -24.65 -15.07
C LEU A 368 9.42 -24.65 -15.99
N GLN A 369 9.87 -25.83 -16.43
CA GLN A 369 10.98 -25.95 -17.38
C GLN A 369 10.65 -25.35 -18.75
N GLN A 370 9.43 -25.57 -19.27
CA GLN A 370 8.96 -24.95 -20.51
C GLN A 370 8.93 -23.43 -20.38
N LEU A 371 8.39 -22.89 -19.28
CA LEU A 371 8.36 -21.46 -19.06
C LEU A 371 9.76 -20.84 -18.90
N ARG A 372 10.69 -21.52 -18.23
CA ARG A 372 12.08 -21.05 -18.14
C ARG A 372 12.71 -20.91 -19.52
N LYS A 373 12.41 -21.81 -20.47
CA LYS A 373 12.86 -21.67 -21.87
C LYS A 373 12.25 -20.45 -22.55
N VAL A 374 10.96 -20.18 -22.34
CA VAL A 374 10.28 -18.99 -22.89
C VAL A 374 10.92 -17.70 -22.36
N GLU A 375 11.15 -17.61 -21.05
CA GLU A 375 11.74 -16.42 -20.42
C GLU A 375 13.20 -16.21 -20.86
N ARG A 376 14.00 -17.27 -20.98
CA ARG A 376 15.36 -17.18 -21.55
C ARG A 376 15.36 -16.69 -23.00
N ARG A 377 14.37 -17.10 -23.80
CA ARG A 377 14.21 -16.60 -25.16
C ARG A 377 13.91 -15.10 -25.16
N LYS A 378 13.00 -14.63 -24.30
CA LYS A 378 12.72 -13.19 -24.15
C LYS A 378 13.97 -12.39 -23.78
N GLU A 379 14.75 -12.89 -22.82
CA GLU A 379 16.00 -12.25 -22.39
C GLU A 379 17.02 -12.19 -23.54
N TYR A 380 17.17 -13.29 -24.29
CA TYR A 380 18.03 -13.33 -25.47
C TYR A 380 17.63 -12.30 -26.52
N GLU A 381 16.33 -12.19 -26.86
CA GLU A 381 15.86 -11.21 -27.85
C GLU A 381 16.12 -9.77 -27.39
N ARG A 382 16.00 -9.47 -26.08
CA ARG A 382 16.33 -8.14 -25.54
C ARG A 382 17.79 -7.79 -25.67
N VAL A 383 18.66 -8.74 -25.32
CA VAL A 383 20.10 -8.57 -25.42
C VAL A 383 20.51 -8.41 -26.88
N LYS A 384 19.94 -9.22 -27.78
CA LYS A 384 20.17 -9.14 -29.22
C LYS A 384 19.80 -7.77 -29.79
N VAL A 385 18.60 -7.25 -29.48
CA VAL A 385 18.17 -5.90 -29.91
C VAL A 385 19.11 -4.82 -29.38
N SER A 386 19.63 -4.98 -28.15
CA SER A 386 20.58 -4.03 -27.57
C SER A 386 21.93 -4.03 -28.30
N PHE A 387 22.41 -5.21 -28.75
CA PHE A 387 23.65 -5.33 -29.53
C PHE A 387 23.50 -4.75 -30.95
N GLU A 388 22.40 -5.03 -31.65
CA GLU A 388 22.16 -4.52 -33.01
C GLU A 388 22.09 -2.98 -33.04
N VAL A 389 21.53 -2.36 -32.00
CA VAL A 389 21.50 -0.90 -31.87
C VAL A 389 22.90 -0.32 -31.66
N SER A 390 23.79 -1.01 -30.94
CA SER A 390 25.16 -0.55 -30.69
C SER A 390 26.14 -0.76 -31.86
N GLY A 391 25.93 -1.79 -32.68
CA GLY A 391 26.85 -2.16 -33.76
C GLY A 391 26.75 -1.30 -35.03
N SER A 392 25.64 -0.57 -35.23
CA SER A 392 25.43 0.26 -36.42
C SER A 392 26.17 1.61 -36.40
N GLU A 393 26.73 2.03 -35.26
CA GLU A 393 27.36 3.36 -35.12
C GLU A 393 28.87 3.38 -35.43
N GLY A 394 29.53 2.21 -35.49
CA GLY A 394 30.99 2.12 -35.65
C GLY A 394 31.53 2.07 -37.10
N GLY A 395 30.69 2.24 -38.13
CA GLY A 395 31.03 1.89 -39.52
C GLY A 395 31.10 3.04 -40.54
N LYS A 396 31.03 4.31 -40.15
CA LYS A 396 31.02 5.46 -41.09
C LYS A 396 31.90 6.63 -40.68
N GLU A 397 33.11 6.35 -40.20
CA GLU A 397 34.17 7.34 -40.17
C GLU A 397 35.38 6.74 -40.91
N VAL A 398 35.97 7.52 -41.81
CA VAL A 398 37.00 7.17 -42.81
C VAL A 398 36.43 6.63 -44.14
N VAL A 399 36.02 7.53 -45.04
CA VAL A 399 36.79 7.95 -46.23
C VAL A 399 36.44 9.39 -46.56
#